data_AF-A0A2T0JQM2-F1
#
_entry.id   AF-A0A2T0JQM2-F1
#
_cell.length_a   1.000
_cell.length_b   1.000
_cell.length_c   1.000
_cell.angle_alpha   90.00
_cell.angle_beta   90.00
_cell.angle_gamma   90.00
#
_symmetry.space_group_name_H-M   'P 1'
#
loop_
_entity.id
_entity.type
_entity.pdbx_description
1 polymer ?
#
loop_
_entity_poly.entity_id
_entity_poly.type
_entity_poly.pdbx_seq_one_letter_code
_entity_poly.pdbx_strand_id
1 'polypeptide(L)'
;MRSAWIKWARAVEHQRVLARQSREFVEVDSHEYVRFDNASDDSDPLLRIQWRLKVKQPYPEQWSLLIGDILTNMRAALDHALWAAVIAHSGPPARPQAVQFPIATTTNKLRQPRSDLAGLVTPEIWQAVESLQPLRAQSEPHLHPLEILRWLCNVDKHRFVHVVGLTSIDLTPVHITSPTPLQIIDEWRHEGPVADGAAVASLKIKRPSGGRTRLDLQPTFSLLATLQVSDDPVEHRSLQAVMDGIRDAVLWVLVTLTKESGQPVPDADGLELGDLHETVAAQYAGHLGIIRHSDGTLTPIPSPPDDNTPK
;
A
#
# COMPACT_ATOMS: atom_id res chain seq x y z
N MET A 1 10.01 -14.91 22.19
CA MET A 1 9.87 -13.52 21.72
C MET A 1 10.89 -13.16 20.64
N ARG A 2 12.20 -13.40 20.82
CA ARG A 2 13.23 -13.13 19.80
C ARG A 2 12.88 -13.59 18.37
N SER A 3 12.34 -14.82 18.24
CA SER A 3 11.91 -15.34 16.94
C SER A 3 10.79 -14.52 16.27
N ALA A 4 9.88 -13.91 17.04
CA ALA A 4 8.85 -13.02 16.50
C ALA A 4 9.48 -11.74 15.92
N TRP A 5 10.41 -11.14 16.67
CA TRP A 5 11.15 -9.96 16.24
C TRP A 5 11.98 -10.19 14.98
N ILE A 6 12.72 -11.31 14.90
CA ILE A 6 13.50 -11.67 13.70
C ILE A 6 12.60 -11.80 12.46
N LYS A 7 11.39 -12.37 12.61
CA LYS A 7 10.45 -12.48 11.49
C LYS A 7 9.91 -11.14 11.03
N TRP A 8 9.57 -10.25 11.97
CA TRP A 8 9.18 -8.88 11.63
C TRP A 8 10.32 -8.14 10.93
N ALA A 9 11.54 -8.24 11.47
CA ALA A 9 12.76 -7.70 10.88
C ALA A 9 12.94 -8.16 9.42
N ARG A 10 12.82 -9.47 9.18
CA ARG A 10 12.91 -10.04 7.84
C ARG A 10 11.85 -9.51 6.88
N ALA A 11 10.61 -9.34 7.34
CA ALA A 11 9.56 -8.74 6.54
C ALA A 11 9.86 -7.28 6.19
N VAL A 12 10.46 -6.52 7.11
CA VAL A 12 10.89 -5.13 6.89
C VAL A 12 12.02 -5.05 5.85
N GLU A 13 12.97 -5.98 5.85
CA GLU A 13 14.00 -6.07 4.79
C GLU A 13 13.35 -6.22 3.42
N HIS A 14 12.43 -7.17 3.27
CA HIS A 14 11.70 -7.40 2.01
C HIS A 14 10.87 -6.19 1.60
N GLN A 15 10.24 -5.50 2.55
CA GLN A 15 9.53 -4.25 2.28
C GLN A 15 10.47 -3.15 1.76
N ARG A 16 11.69 -3.03 2.29
CA ARG A 16 12.70 -2.08 1.80
C ARG A 16 13.13 -2.41 0.37
N VAL A 17 13.30 -3.70 0.05
CA VAL A 17 13.59 -4.17 -1.32
C VAL A 17 12.45 -3.80 -2.26
N LEU A 18 11.21 -4.11 -1.90
CA LEU A 18 10.03 -3.79 -2.69
C LEU A 18 9.88 -2.28 -2.90
N ALA A 19 10.09 -1.47 -1.86
CA ALA A 19 10.04 -0.02 -1.96
C ALA A 19 11.14 0.54 -2.87
N ARG A 20 12.35 -0.04 -2.84
CA ARG A 20 13.43 0.33 -3.78
C ARG A 20 13.04 -0.01 -5.21
N GLN A 21 12.63 -1.25 -5.48
CA GLN A 21 12.22 -1.68 -6.81
C GLN A 21 11.04 -0.85 -7.34
N SER A 22 10.12 -0.46 -6.47
CA SER A 22 9.00 0.41 -6.83
C SER A 22 9.45 1.78 -7.31
N ARG A 23 10.43 2.41 -6.64
CA ARG A 23 11.00 3.69 -7.08
C ARG A 23 11.76 3.56 -8.40
N GLU A 24 12.60 2.53 -8.54
CA GLU A 24 13.35 2.26 -9.78
C GLU A 24 12.40 2.02 -10.98
N PHE A 25 11.27 1.34 -10.76
CA PHE A 25 10.28 1.07 -11.81
C PHE A 25 9.60 2.34 -12.36
N VAL A 26 9.54 3.41 -11.57
CA VAL A 26 9.00 4.70 -12.03
C VAL A 26 10.01 5.45 -12.92
N GLU A 27 11.31 5.21 -12.74
CA GLU A 27 12.34 5.77 -13.63
C GLU A 27 12.36 5.09 -15.00
N VAL A 28 12.01 3.81 -15.04
CA VAL A 28 11.79 3.08 -16.29
C VAL A 28 10.61 3.73 -17.03
N ASP A 29 10.70 3.82 -18.36
CA ASP A 29 9.59 4.20 -19.24
C ASP A 29 8.47 3.14 -19.20
N SER A 30 7.85 2.97 -18.03
CA SER A 30 6.90 1.90 -17.68
C SER A 30 5.49 2.20 -18.18
N HIS A 31 5.17 3.47 -18.40
CA HIS A 31 3.90 3.92 -18.97
C HIS A 31 4.04 5.24 -19.73
N GLU A 32 3.13 5.47 -20.67
CA GLU A 32 2.93 6.77 -21.31
C GLU A 32 1.46 7.15 -21.37
N TYR A 33 1.20 8.42 -21.62
CA TYR A 33 -0.15 8.93 -21.83
C TYR A 33 -0.31 9.34 -23.29
N VAL A 34 -1.13 8.58 -24.01
CA VAL A 34 -1.41 8.82 -25.42
C VAL A 34 -2.53 9.85 -25.52
N ARG A 35 -2.24 10.97 -26.16
CA ARG A 35 -3.23 12.03 -26.41
C ARG A 35 -4.00 11.73 -27.69
N PHE A 36 -5.32 11.82 -27.59
CA PHE A 36 -6.25 11.81 -28.71
C PHE A 36 -6.96 13.16 -28.75
N ASP A 37 -6.99 13.81 -29.90
CA ASP A 37 -7.67 15.08 -30.08
C ASP A 37 -8.27 15.21 -31.48
N ASN A 38 -9.24 16.11 -31.62
CA ASN A 38 -9.85 16.46 -32.91
C ASN A 38 -9.28 17.78 -33.47
N ALA A 39 -8.04 18.18 -33.14
CA ALA A 39 -7.53 19.50 -33.52
C ALA A 39 -7.52 19.74 -35.04
N SER A 40 -7.34 18.68 -35.84
CA SER A 40 -7.35 18.71 -37.30
C SER A 40 -8.74 18.84 -37.94
N ASP A 41 -9.81 18.56 -37.19
CA ASP A 41 -11.20 18.72 -37.64
C ASP A 41 -11.73 20.08 -37.13
N ASP A 42 -11.82 21.05 -38.05
CA ASP A 42 -12.29 22.41 -37.76
C ASP A 42 -13.81 22.56 -37.85
N SER A 43 -14.53 21.51 -38.26
CA SER A 43 -16.00 21.53 -38.35
C SER A 43 -16.68 21.41 -36.99
N ASP A 44 -16.02 20.77 -36.02
CA ASP A 44 -16.52 20.65 -34.65
C ASP A 44 -16.28 21.96 -33.87
N PRO A 45 -17.32 22.63 -33.34
CA PRO A 45 -17.16 23.86 -32.56
C PRO A 45 -16.40 23.64 -31.24
N LEU A 46 -16.21 22.38 -30.81
CA LEU A 46 -15.46 22.00 -29.62
C LEU A 46 -14.16 21.30 -29.99
N LEU A 47 -13.06 21.75 -29.37
CA LEU A 47 -11.84 20.98 -29.28
C LEU A 47 -12.00 19.96 -28.15
N ARG A 48 -11.97 18.68 -28.49
CA ARG A 48 -12.04 17.56 -27.56
C ARG A 48 -10.66 16.91 -27.48
N ILE A 49 -10.13 16.82 -26.26
CA ILE A 49 -8.85 16.16 -25.97
C ILE A 49 -9.11 15.07 -24.94
N GLN A 50 -8.48 13.92 -25.12
CA GLN A 50 -8.49 12.79 -24.18
C GLN A 50 -7.08 12.23 -24.02
N TRP A 51 -6.67 11.97 -22.78
CA TRP A 51 -5.46 11.22 -22.48
C TRP A 51 -5.83 9.81 -22.06
N ARG A 52 -5.18 8.82 -22.67
CA ARG A 52 -5.32 7.41 -22.31
C ARG A 52 -4.00 6.86 -21.79
N LEU A 53 -4.09 6.07 -20.73
CA LEU A 53 -2.95 5.32 -20.22
C LEU A 53 -2.53 4.27 -21.25
N LYS A 54 -1.23 4.18 -21.51
CA LYS A 54 -0.60 3.06 -22.19
C LYS A 54 0.49 2.48 -21.31
N VAL A 55 0.26 1.27 -20.80
CA VAL A 55 1.23 0.52 -20.01
C VAL A 55 2.26 -0.07 -20.96
N LYS A 56 3.53 0.32 -20.80
CA LYS A 56 4.65 -0.19 -21.60
C LYS A 56 5.23 -1.46 -21.00
N GLN A 57 5.29 -1.51 -19.67
CA GLN A 57 5.80 -2.65 -18.92
C GLN A 57 4.85 -2.94 -17.76
N PRO A 58 4.40 -4.19 -17.57
CA PRO A 58 3.67 -4.57 -16.36
C PRO A 58 4.61 -4.51 -15.15
N TYR A 59 4.04 -4.44 -13.94
CA TYR A 59 4.84 -4.59 -12.73
C TYR A 59 5.58 -5.95 -12.73
N PRO A 60 6.84 -6.00 -12.24
CA PRO A 60 7.59 -7.24 -12.21
C PRO A 60 6.91 -8.31 -11.34
N GLU A 61 6.79 -9.54 -11.84
CA GLU A 61 6.15 -10.65 -11.11
C GLU A 61 6.82 -10.93 -9.76
N GLN A 62 8.13 -10.65 -9.65
CA GLN A 62 8.88 -10.77 -8.39
C GLN A 62 8.32 -9.90 -7.26
N TRP A 63 7.55 -8.84 -7.55
CA TRP A 63 6.88 -8.04 -6.51
C TRP A 63 5.83 -8.87 -5.79
N SER A 64 5.08 -9.70 -6.51
CA SER A 64 4.08 -10.58 -5.91
C SER A 64 4.72 -11.59 -4.96
N LEU A 65 5.90 -12.12 -5.32
CA LEU A 65 6.68 -13.02 -4.46
C LEU A 65 7.19 -12.29 -3.20
N LEU A 66 7.74 -11.08 -3.36
CA LEU A 66 8.18 -10.26 -2.23
C LEU A 66 7.01 -9.92 -1.29
N ILE A 67 5.84 -9.59 -1.83
CA ILE A 67 4.64 -9.33 -1.04
C ILE A 67 4.22 -10.57 -0.25
N GLY A 68 4.17 -11.75 -0.89
CA GLY A 68 3.87 -13.01 -0.21
C GLY A 68 4.85 -13.31 0.94
N ASP A 69 6.15 -13.07 0.73
CA ASP A 69 7.18 -13.23 1.77
C ASP A 69 7.01 -12.25 2.93
N ILE A 70 6.69 -10.97 2.65
CA ILE A 70 6.39 -9.95 3.68
C ILE A 70 5.19 -10.40 4.51
N LEU A 71 4.07 -10.74 3.87
CA LEU A 71 2.82 -11.14 4.54
C LEU A 71 3.02 -12.39 5.38
N THR A 72 3.72 -13.39 4.86
CA THR A 72 4.00 -14.64 5.57
C THR A 72 4.85 -14.39 6.80
N ASN A 73 5.91 -13.58 6.69
CA ASN A 73 6.76 -13.26 7.83
C ASN A 73 6.04 -12.39 8.87
N MET A 74 5.23 -11.41 8.46
CA MET A 74 4.41 -10.59 9.35
C MET A 74 3.39 -11.42 10.13
N ARG A 75 2.68 -12.34 9.44
CA ARG A 75 1.73 -13.26 10.09
C ARG A 75 2.44 -14.16 11.10
N ALA A 76 3.57 -14.74 10.70
CA ALA A 76 4.35 -15.61 11.56
C ALA A 76 4.98 -14.85 12.74
N ALA A 77 5.33 -13.57 12.61
CA ALA A 77 5.79 -12.76 13.72
C ALA A 77 4.73 -12.68 14.83
N LEU A 78 3.47 -12.43 14.48
CA LEU A 78 2.35 -12.42 15.44
C LEU A 78 2.19 -13.77 16.15
N ASP A 79 2.20 -14.87 15.39
CA ASP A 79 2.03 -16.22 15.94
C ASP A 79 3.18 -16.60 16.88
N HIS A 80 4.42 -16.26 16.52
CA HIS A 80 5.59 -16.49 17.38
C HIS A 80 5.57 -15.64 18.65
N ALA A 81 4.97 -14.45 18.62
CA ALA A 81 4.83 -13.60 19.80
C ALA A 81 3.84 -14.21 20.80
N LEU A 82 2.66 -14.64 20.32
CA LEU A 82 1.69 -15.34 21.16
C LEU A 82 2.25 -16.68 21.67
N TRP A 83 2.89 -17.46 20.80
CA TRP A 83 3.53 -18.72 21.18
C TRP A 83 4.52 -18.53 22.33
N ALA A 84 5.34 -17.46 22.28
CA ALA A 84 6.27 -17.16 23.35
C ALA A 84 5.57 -16.87 24.67
N ALA A 85 4.45 -16.15 24.66
CA ALA A 85 3.66 -15.89 25.86
C ALA A 85 3.03 -17.19 26.41
N VAL A 86 2.54 -18.08 25.54
CA VAL A 86 2.01 -19.39 25.94
C VAL A 86 3.09 -20.24 26.63
N ILE A 87 4.26 -20.38 26.01
CA ILE A 87 5.37 -21.15 26.58
C ILE A 87 5.83 -20.57 27.91
N ALA A 88 5.88 -19.24 28.04
CA ALA A 88 6.28 -18.58 29.29
C ALA A 88 5.29 -18.80 30.44
N HIS A 89 3.99 -18.91 30.14
CA HIS A 89 2.95 -19.06 31.16
C HIS A 89 2.61 -20.51 31.49
N SER A 90 2.20 -21.29 30.49
CA SER A 90 1.68 -22.65 30.69
C SER A 90 2.66 -23.76 30.27
N GLY A 91 3.80 -23.39 29.67
CA GLY A 91 4.65 -24.35 28.97
C GLY A 91 4.01 -24.87 27.67
N PRO A 92 4.55 -25.96 27.09
CA PRO A 92 4.06 -26.50 25.81
C PRO A 92 2.58 -26.92 25.90
N PRO A 93 1.69 -26.35 25.05
CA PRO A 93 0.28 -26.70 25.06
C PRO A 93 0.04 -28.09 24.44
N ALA A 94 -1.06 -28.73 24.81
CA ALA A 94 -1.43 -30.05 24.27
C ALA A 94 -1.66 -30.06 22.75
N ARG A 95 -2.04 -28.93 22.15
CA ARG A 95 -2.27 -28.75 20.71
C ARG A 95 -1.41 -27.60 20.20
N PRO A 96 -0.10 -27.81 19.98
CA PRO A 96 0.82 -26.74 19.61
C PRO A 96 0.46 -26.07 18.29
N GLN A 97 -0.06 -26.84 17.32
CA GLN A 97 -0.48 -26.34 16.01
C GLN A 97 -1.74 -25.47 16.04
N ALA A 98 -2.49 -25.48 17.16
CA ALA A 98 -3.68 -24.66 17.31
C ALA A 98 -3.38 -23.26 17.87
N VAL A 99 -2.13 -23.01 18.33
CA VAL A 99 -1.73 -21.70 18.84
C VAL A 99 -1.41 -20.78 17.67
N GLN A 100 -2.27 -19.79 17.48
CA GLN A 100 -2.11 -18.73 16.50
C GLN A 100 -2.66 -17.43 17.07
N PHE A 101 -2.01 -16.31 16.76
CA PHE A 101 -2.49 -14.99 17.14
C PHE A 101 -3.84 -14.75 16.49
N PRO A 102 -4.90 -14.45 17.27
CA PRO A 102 -6.22 -14.22 16.70
C PRO A 102 -6.28 -12.84 16.03
N ILE A 103 -7.00 -12.77 14.92
CA ILE A 103 -7.35 -11.53 14.23
C ILE A 103 -8.85 -11.59 13.96
N ALA A 104 -9.61 -10.79 14.71
CA ALA A 104 -11.06 -10.81 14.71
C ALA A 104 -11.67 -9.43 14.45
N THR A 105 -12.58 -9.38 13.48
CA THR A 105 -13.39 -8.19 13.14
C THR A 105 -14.69 -8.10 13.91
N THR A 106 -15.08 -9.12 14.67
CA THR A 106 -16.30 -9.14 15.50
C THR A 106 -16.09 -9.89 16.81
N THR A 107 -16.90 -9.58 17.82
CA THR A 107 -16.87 -10.28 19.12
C THR A 107 -17.10 -11.78 18.98
N ASN A 108 -17.96 -12.20 18.04
CA ASN A 108 -18.24 -13.63 17.80
C ASN A 108 -17.00 -14.37 17.27
N LYS A 109 -16.22 -13.76 16.38
CA LYS A 109 -14.97 -14.34 15.88
C LYS A 109 -13.89 -14.48 16.96
N LEU A 110 -13.99 -13.75 18.07
CA LEU A 110 -13.05 -13.83 19.19
C LEU A 110 -13.43 -14.87 20.26
N ARG A 111 -14.66 -15.41 20.24
CA ARG A 111 -15.13 -16.39 21.24
C ARG A 111 -14.29 -17.67 21.27
N GLN A 112 -14.05 -18.24 20.09
CA GLN A 112 -13.29 -19.48 19.96
C GLN A 112 -11.82 -19.29 20.38
N PRO A 113 -11.08 -18.27 19.87
CA PRO A 113 -9.75 -17.96 20.37
C PRO A 113 -9.66 -17.74 21.87
N ARG A 114 -10.66 -17.08 22.48
CA ARG A 114 -10.73 -16.88 23.93
C ARG A 114 -10.81 -18.21 24.68
N SER A 115 -11.60 -19.14 24.18
CA SER A 115 -11.71 -20.48 24.76
C SER A 115 -10.43 -21.29 24.55
N ASP A 116 -9.82 -21.21 23.37
CA ASP A 116 -8.63 -22.00 23.02
C ASP A 116 -7.38 -21.54 23.78
N LEU A 117 -7.29 -20.24 24.10
CA LEU A 117 -6.19 -19.65 24.84
C LEU A 117 -6.46 -19.57 26.36
N ALA A 118 -7.63 -19.98 26.83
CA ALA A 118 -7.97 -19.99 28.24
C ALA A 118 -7.01 -20.88 29.03
N GLY A 119 -6.32 -20.31 30.01
CA GLY A 119 -5.32 -21.01 30.83
C GLY A 119 -3.98 -21.25 30.12
N LEU A 120 -3.83 -20.85 28.85
CA LEU A 120 -2.55 -20.89 28.12
C LEU A 120 -1.78 -19.58 28.22
N VAL A 121 -2.47 -18.46 28.46
CA VAL A 121 -1.86 -17.13 28.63
C VAL A 121 -2.38 -16.46 29.90
N THR A 122 -1.63 -15.48 30.42
CA THR A 122 -2.10 -14.67 31.57
C THR A 122 -3.29 -13.79 31.17
N PRO A 123 -4.10 -13.35 32.16
CA PRO A 123 -5.18 -12.38 31.92
C PRO A 123 -4.70 -11.09 31.23
N GLU A 124 -3.52 -10.59 31.60
CA GLU A 124 -2.92 -9.36 31.06
C GLU A 124 -2.55 -9.54 29.57
N ILE A 125 -1.94 -10.68 29.22
CA ILE A 125 -1.64 -11.01 27.82
C ILE A 125 -2.93 -11.14 27.01
N TRP A 126 -3.95 -11.82 27.54
CA TRP A 126 -5.23 -11.91 26.85
C TRP A 126 -5.87 -10.53 26.65
N GLN A 127 -5.86 -9.67 27.67
CA GLN A 127 -6.39 -8.32 27.60
C GLN A 127 -5.64 -7.49 26.53
N ALA A 128 -4.32 -7.60 26.47
CA ALA A 128 -3.52 -6.97 25.43
C ALA A 128 -3.92 -7.48 24.04
N VAL A 129 -3.98 -8.80 23.83
CA VAL A 129 -4.42 -9.40 22.55
C VAL A 129 -5.81 -8.90 22.15
N GLU A 130 -6.76 -8.85 23.09
CA GLU A 130 -8.14 -8.41 22.85
C GLU A 130 -8.24 -6.90 22.55
N SER A 131 -7.38 -6.07 23.14
CA SER A 131 -7.32 -4.63 22.89
C SER A 131 -6.79 -4.27 21.49
N LEU A 132 -5.98 -5.15 20.91
CA LEU A 132 -5.32 -4.95 19.61
C LEU A 132 -6.16 -5.44 18.42
N GLN A 133 -7.33 -6.01 18.66
CA GLN A 133 -8.12 -6.65 17.61
C GLN A 133 -8.78 -5.63 16.66
N PRO A 134 -8.88 -5.95 15.35
CA PRO A 134 -9.62 -5.15 14.37
C PRO A 134 -11.03 -4.75 14.79
N LEU A 135 -11.73 -5.58 15.57
CA LEU A 135 -13.08 -5.28 16.09
C LEU A 135 -13.15 -3.97 16.92
N ARG A 136 -12.02 -3.43 17.36
CA ARG A 136 -11.92 -2.15 18.08
C ARG A 136 -11.92 -0.95 17.14
N ALA A 137 -11.71 -1.15 15.84
CA ALA A 137 -11.89 -0.11 14.84
C ALA A 137 -13.39 0.20 14.69
N GLN A 138 -13.78 1.45 14.98
CA GLN A 138 -15.18 1.84 15.19
C GLN A 138 -16.07 1.66 13.96
N SER A 139 -15.58 2.04 12.77
CA SER A 139 -16.38 2.08 11.53
C SER A 139 -16.01 0.99 10.52
N GLU A 140 -14.72 0.69 10.37
CA GLU A 140 -14.23 -0.10 9.23
C GLU A 140 -13.21 -1.18 9.67
N PRO A 141 -13.64 -2.20 10.42
CA PRO A 141 -12.74 -3.25 10.90
C PRO A 141 -12.09 -4.06 9.76
N HIS A 142 -12.70 -4.08 8.57
CA HIS A 142 -12.15 -4.71 7.37
C HIS A 142 -10.93 -3.96 6.79
N LEU A 143 -10.78 -2.68 7.09
CA LEU A 143 -9.64 -1.85 6.69
C LEU A 143 -8.56 -1.78 7.76
N HIS A 144 -8.76 -2.41 8.91
CA HIS A 144 -7.74 -2.44 9.96
C HIS A 144 -6.51 -3.22 9.45
N PRO A 145 -5.26 -2.73 9.62
CA PRO A 145 -4.10 -3.37 9.01
C PRO A 145 -3.87 -4.84 9.37
N LEU A 146 -4.19 -5.25 10.61
CA LEU A 146 -4.14 -6.68 10.98
C LEU A 146 -5.16 -7.53 10.21
N GLU A 147 -6.35 -6.98 9.93
CA GLU A 147 -7.36 -7.68 9.13
C GLU A 147 -6.94 -7.74 7.65
N ILE A 148 -6.37 -6.66 7.12
CA ILE A 148 -5.78 -6.64 5.78
C ILE A 148 -4.67 -7.69 5.67
N LEU A 149 -3.77 -7.78 6.65
CA LEU A 149 -2.74 -8.82 6.71
C LEU A 149 -3.36 -10.22 6.70
N ARG A 150 -4.38 -10.47 7.54
CA ARG A 150 -5.06 -11.77 7.60
C ARG A 150 -5.68 -12.11 6.24
N TRP A 151 -6.37 -11.16 5.62
CA TRP A 151 -7.03 -11.35 4.33
C TRP A 151 -6.01 -11.60 3.22
N LEU A 152 -5.00 -10.73 3.07
CA LEU A 152 -3.96 -10.83 2.05
C LEU A 152 -3.16 -12.14 2.18
N CYS A 153 -2.78 -12.53 3.40
CA CYS A 153 -2.07 -13.80 3.62
C CYS A 153 -2.91 -15.03 3.25
N ASN A 154 -4.24 -14.96 3.39
CA ASN A 154 -5.13 -16.03 2.94
C ASN A 154 -5.31 -16.01 1.42
N VAL A 155 -5.41 -14.83 0.81
CA VAL A 155 -5.46 -14.68 -0.64
C VAL A 155 -4.19 -15.24 -1.28
N ASP A 156 -3.01 -14.86 -0.79
CA ASP A 156 -1.70 -15.32 -1.29
C ASP A 156 -1.58 -16.86 -1.31
N LYS A 157 -1.99 -17.53 -0.22
CA LYS A 157 -1.94 -19.00 -0.10
C LYS A 157 -2.85 -19.74 -1.09
N HIS A 158 -3.95 -19.13 -1.49
CA HIS A 158 -5.01 -19.78 -2.26
C HIS A 158 -5.14 -19.26 -3.70
N ARG A 159 -4.54 -18.11 -4.01
CA ARG A 159 -4.62 -17.43 -5.30
C ARG A 159 -3.21 -16.94 -5.66
N PHE A 160 -2.71 -17.38 -6.81
CA PHE A 160 -1.37 -17.07 -7.31
C PHE A 160 -1.10 -15.57 -7.63
N VAL A 161 -1.99 -14.64 -7.29
CA VAL A 161 -1.88 -13.28 -7.83
C VAL A 161 -2.25 -12.20 -6.82
N HIS A 162 -1.23 -11.61 -6.21
CA HIS A 162 -1.26 -10.18 -5.91
C HIS A 162 -1.09 -9.44 -7.24
N VAL A 163 -2.18 -9.19 -7.98
CA VAL A 163 -2.09 -8.26 -9.11
C VAL A 163 -1.83 -6.90 -8.48
N VAL A 164 -0.61 -6.40 -8.63
CA VAL A 164 -0.35 -5.00 -8.33
C VAL A 164 -1.11 -4.20 -9.40
N GLY A 165 -2.24 -3.64 -9.00
CA GLY A 165 -3.06 -2.81 -9.87
C GLY A 165 -2.48 -1.41 -10.01
N LEU A 166 -2.94 -0.69 -11.02
CA LEU A 166 -2.62 0.72 -11.19
C LEU A 166 -3.79 1.56 -10.67
N THR A 167 -3.49 2.62 -9.93
CA THR A 167 -4.47 3.67 -9.62
C THR A 167 -3.95 5.00 -10.14
N SER A 168 -4.84 5.72 -10.82
CA SER A 168 -4.63 7.11 -11.18
C SER A 168 -4.98 7.99 -9.99
N ILE A 169 -4.09 8.94 -9.67
CA ILE A 169 -4.31 9.99 -8.68
C ILE A 169 -4.38 11.32 -9.41
N ASP A 170 -5.50 12.01 -9.23
CA ASP A 170 -5.65 13.41 -9.63
C ASP A 170 -4.82 14.29 -8.68
N LEU A 171 -3.82 15.00 -9.22
CA LEU A 171 -3.01 15.91 -8.42
C LEU A 171 -3.55 17.34 -8.51
N THR A 172 -3.77 17.80 -9.75
CA THR A 172 -4.25 19.15 -10.06
C THR A 172 -4.95 19.15 -11.43
N PRO A 173 -5.78 20.16 -11.74
CA PRO A 173 -6.31 20.35 -13.09
C PRO A 173 -5.22 20.41 -14.16
N VAL A 174 -5.56 20.04 -15.39
CA VAL A 174 -4.65 20.11 -16.54
C VAL A 174 -4.10 21.53 -16.66
N HIS A 175 -2.78 21.67 -16.65
CA HIS A 175 -2.16 22.97 -16.83
C HIS A 175 -2.25 23.37 -18.31
N ILE A 176 -2.97 24.47 -18.58
CA ILE A 176 -3.26 24.96 -19.92
C ILE A 176 -2.58 26.31 -20.11
N THR A 177 -1.67 26.38 -21.08
CA THR A 177 -1.04 27.63 -21.51
C THR A 177 -1.53 28.00 -22.89
N SER A 178 -2.04 29.23 -23.04
CA SER A 178 -2.62 29.74 -24.28
C SER A 178 -2.35 31.25 -24.42
N PRO A 179 -2.03 31.76 -25.63
CA PRO A 179 -1.86 33.19 -25.87
C PRO A 179 -3.19 33.95 -25.85
N THR A 180 -4.32 33.25 -25.97
CA THR A 180 -5.68 33.83 -25.97
C THR A 180 -6.53 33.21 -24.87
N PRO A 181 -7.45 33.97 -24.25
CA PRO A 181 -8.41 33.41 -23.29
C PRO A 181 -9.20 32.25 -23.90
N LEU A 182 -9.38 31.18 -23.11
CA LEU A 182 -10.11 29.99 -23.52
C LEU A 182 -11.36 29.82 -22.68
N GLN A 183 -12.40 29.24 -23.28
CA GLN A 183 -13.58 28.79 -22.57
C GLN A 183 -13.53 27.26 -22.44
N ILE A 184 -13.18 26.79 -21.24
CA ILE A 184 -13.25 25.37 -20.88
C ILE A 184 -14.72 25.04 -20.64
N ILE A 185 -15.23 24.08 -21.40
CA ILE A 185 -16.62 23.62 -21.32
C ILE A 185 -16.74 22.48 -20.31
N ASP A 186 -15.74 21.60 -20.27
CA ASP A 186 -15.74 20.41 -19.44
C ASP A 186 -14.29 19.95 -19.20
N GLU A 187 -14.02 19.47 -17.99
CA GLU A 187 -12.76 18.83 -17.63
C GLU A 187 -13.07 17.66 -16.70
N TRP A 188 -12.59 16.48 -17.08
CA TRP A 188 -12.76 15.25 -16.32
C TRP A 188 -11.41 14.58 -16.12
N ARG A 189 -11.16 14.06 -14.92
CA ARG A 189 -9.95 13.34 -14.54
C ARG A 189 -10.36 12.09 -13.75
N HIS A 190 -9.66 10.98 -14.00
CA HIS A 190 -9.92 9.70 -13.35
C HIS A 190 -9.14 9.60 -12.05
N GLU A 191 -9.85 9.21 -10.98
CA GLU A 191 -9.27 8.84 -9.69
C GLU A 191 -9.67 7.40 -9.35
N GLY A 192 -8.68 6.59 -8.97
CA GLY A 192 -8.90 5.18 -8.62
C GLY A 192 -8.33 4.17 -9.64
N PRO A 193 -8.72 2.89 -9.52
CA PRO A 193 -8.16 1.81 -10.33
C PRO A 193 -8.28 2.07 -11.83
N VAL A 194 -7.21 1.80 -12.57
CA VAL A 194 -7.12 2.06 -14.01
C VAL A 194 -6.45 0.89 -14.75
N ALA A 195 -6.97 0.58 -15.93
CA ALA A 195 -6.43 -0.45 -16.82
C ALA A 195 -5.68 0.16 -18.00
N ASP A 196 -4.87 -0.66 -18.68
CA ASP A 196 -4.23 -0.26 -19.93
C ASP A 196 -5.27 0.17 -20.98
N GLY A 197 -4.99 1.26 -21.70
CA GLY A 197 -5.88 1.86 -22.69
C GLY A 197 -7.03 2.70 -22.13
N ALA A 198 -7.24 2.73 -20.81
CA ALA A 198 -8.31 3.50 -20.19
C ALA A 198 -8.06 5.02 -20.30
N ALA A 199 -9.14 5.79 -20.43
CA ALA A 199 -9.07 7.25 -20.36
C ALA A 199 -8.79 7.69 -18.93
N VAL A 200 -7.80 8.55 -18.75
CA VAL A 200 -7.39 9.10 -17.43
C VAL A 200 -7.68 10.58 -17.27
N ALA A 201 -7.83 11.29 -18.39
CA ALA A 201 -8.30 12.67 -18.39
C ALA A 201 -8.96 13.02 -19.72
N SER A 202 -9.88 13.98 -19.69
CA SER A 202 -10.45 14.60 -20.89
C SER A 202 -10.74 16.07 -20.68
N LEU A 203 -10.60 16.85 -21.74
CA LEU A 203 -10.80 18.29 -21.75
C LEU A 203 -11.65 18.66 -22.98
N LYS A 204 -12.69 19.47 -22.77
CA LYS A 204 -13.48 20.07 -23.85
C LYS A 204 -13.34 21.58 -23.78
N ILE A 205 -12.86 22.18 -24.87
CA ILE A 205 -12.65 23.62 -24.98
C ILE A 205 -13.51 24.12 -26.14
N LYS A 206 -14.20 25.25 -25.95
CA LYS A 206 -14.81 25.95 -27.09
C LYS A 206 -13.72 26.46 -28.00
N ARG A 207 -13.78 26.15 -29.29
CA ARG A 207 -12.76 26.62 -30.23
C ARG A 207 -12.72 28.16 -30.26
N PRO A 208 -11.55 28.79 -30.11
CA PRO A 208 -11.42 30.24 -30.19
C PRO A 208 -11.87 30.77 -31.55
N SER A 209 -12.73 31.77 -31.55
CA SER A 209 -13.12 32.51 -32.75
C SER A 209 -12.01 33.49 -33.12
N GLY A 210 -11.25 33.23 -34.18
CA GLY A 210 -10.14 34.13 -34.58
C GLY A 210 -8.97 33.48 -35.34
N GLY A 211 -9.05 32.20 -35.69
CA GLY A 211 -7.99 31.50 -36.42
C GLY A 211 -7.29 30.43 -35.57
N ARG A 212 -6.17 29.91 -36.07
CA ARG A 212 -5.39 28.87 -35.36
C ARG A 212 -4.59 29.49 -34.21
N THR A 213 -4.72 28.91 -33.02
CA THR A 213 -3.92 29.26 -31.84
C THR A 213 -3.15 28.03 -31.34
N ARG A 214 -2.01 28.25 -30.69
CA ARG A 214 -1.23 27.18 -30.06
C ARG A 214 -1.68 27.02 -28.62
N LEU A 215 -2.02 25.78 -28.25
CA LEU A 215 -2.34 25.39 -26.89
C LEU A 215 -1.26 24.44 -26.39
N ASP A 216 -0.61 24.79 -25.28
CA ASP A 216 0.26 23.86 -24.58
C ASP A 216 -0.53 23.27 -23.40
N LEU A 217 -0.67 21.94 -23.41
CA LEU A 217 -1.48 21.18 -22.45
C LEU A 217 -0.57 20.23 -21.69
N GLN A 218 -0.52 20.36 -20.38
CA GLN A 218 0.27 19.50 -19.51
C GLN A 218 -0.64 18.75 -18.53
N PRO A 219 -0.84 17.43 -18.72
CA PRO A 219 -1.56 16.62 -17.76
C PRO A 219 -0.79 16.49 -16.43
N THR A 220 -1.54 16.39 -15.34
CA THR A 220 -1.06 16.51 -13.96
C THR A 220 -1.68 15.41 -13.07
N PHE A 221 -1.43 14.15 -13.43
CA PHE A 221 -1.84 12.97 -12.68
C PHE A 221 -0.65 12.02 -12.46
N SER A 222 -0.72 11.20 -11.42
CA SER A 222 0.30 10.20 -11.08
C SER A 222 -0.29 8.79 -11.03
N LEU A 223 0.55 7.79 -11.26
CA LEU A 223 0.19 6.38 -11.15
C LEU A 223 0.88 5.75 -9.97
N LEU A 224 0.10 5.11 -9.11
CA LEU A 224 0.62 4.33 -7.99
C LEU A 224 0.26 2.86 -8.13
N ALA A 225 1.18 2.02 -7.65
CA ALA A 225 0.93 0.62 -7.39
C ALA A 225 -0.13 0.45 -6.29
N THR A 226 -1.07 -0.46 -6.48
CA THR A 226 -2.15 -0.73 -5.52
C THR A 226 -2.35 -2.21 -5.27
N LEU A 227 -2.91 -2.53 -4.10
CA LEU A 227 -3.40 -3.84 -3.75
C LEU A 227 -4.89 -3.75 -3.44
N GLN A 228 -5.64 -4.74 -3.89
CA GLN A 228 -6.95 -5.01 -3.31
C GLN A 228 -6.73 -5.48 -1.86
N VAL A 229 -7.54 -4.98 -0.92
CA VAL A 229 -7.42 -5.28 0.52
C VAL A 229 -8.71 -5.85 1.13
N SER A 230 -9.81 -5.84 0.36
CA SER A 230 -11.08 -6.47 0.72
C SER A 230 -11.86 -6.81 -0.56
N ASP A 231 -12.73 -7.82 -0.48
CA ASP A 231 -13.65 -8.25 -1.53
C ASP A 231 -15.11 -7.86 -1.27
N ASP A 232 -15.46 -7.53 -0.02
CA ASP A 232 -16.80 -7.11 0.38
C ASP A 232 -16.74 -6.08 1.53
N PRO A 233 -16.77 -4.76 1.21
CA PRO A 233 -16.75 -4.19 -0.14
C PRO A 233 -15.39 -4.38 -0.84
N VAL A 234 -15.38 -4.31 -2.17
CA VAL A 234 -14.12 -4.31 -2.93
C VAL A 234 -13.35 -3.03 -2.66
N GLU A 235 -12.20 -3.15 -2.02
CA GLU A 235 -11.40 -2.00 -1.58
C GLU A 235 -9.97 -2.10 -2.12
N HIS A 236 -9.43 -0.99 -2.62
CA HIS A 236 -8.05 -0.87 -3.10
C HIS A 236 -7.30 0.19 -2.30
N ARG A 237 -6.04 -0.08 -1.97
CA ARG A 237 -5.15 0.88 -1.29
C ARG A 237 -3.80 0.88 -1.98
N SER A 238 -3.04 1.97 -1.83
CA SER A 238 -1.68 2.01 -2.37
C SER A 238 -0.83 0.93 -1.73
N LEU A 239 0.04 0.31 -2.53
CA LEU A 239 0.95 -0.74 -2.06
C LEU A 239 1.76 -0.26 -0.85
N GLN A 240 2.26 0.97 -0.91
CA GLN A 240 3.00 1.59 0.20
C GLN A 240 2.17 1.68 1.48
N ALA A 241 0.97 2.25 1.43
CA ALA A 241 0.13 2.42 2.62
C ALA A 241 -0.26 1.08 3.26
N VAL A 242 -0.51 0.06 2.43
CA VAL A 242 -0.77 -1.31 2.92
C VAL A 242 0.45 -1.87 3.65
N MET A 243 1.62 -1.81 3.04
CA MET A 243 2.85 -2.36 3.63
C MET A 243 3.25 -1.63 4.92
N ASP A 244 3.19 -0.30 4.93
CA ASP A 244 3.50 0.52 6.11
C ASP A 244 2.50 0.25 7.25
N GLY A 245 1.19 0.27 6.94
CA GLY A 245 0.15 -0.01 7.93
C GLY A 245 0.28 -1.39 8.56
N ILE A 246 0.58 -2.44 7.76
CA ILE A 246 0.81 -3.79 8.28
C ILE A 246 2.04 -3.83 9.17
N ARG A 247 3.17 -3.27 8.71
CA ARG A 247 4.42 -3.21 9.48
C ARG A 247 4.20 -2.60 10.86
N ASP A 248 3.55 -1.45 10.90
CA ASP A 248 3.38 -0.67 12.13
C ASP A 248 2.40 -1.33 13.08
N ALA A 249 1.31 -1.91 12.57
CA ALA A 249 0.37 -2.67 13.38
C ALA A 249 1.01 -3.93 13.99
N VAL A 250 1.81 -4.68 13.22
CA VAL A 250 2.53 -5.85 13.76
C VAL A 250 3.59 -5.42 14.77
N LEU A 251 4.34 -4.35 14.49
CA LEU A 251 5.30 -3.78 15.44
C LEU A 251 4.63 -3.43 16.76
N TRP A 252 3.47 -2.77 16.70
CA TRP A 252 2.71 -2.41 17.89
C TRP A 252 2.27 -3.63 18.72
N VAL A 253 1.84 -4.71 18.07
CA VAL A 253 1.55 -5.99 18.75
C VAL A 253 2.80 -6.56 19.41
N LEU A 254 3.93 -6.60 18.70
CA LEU A 254 5.18 -7.15 19.24
C LEU A 254 5.67 -6.37 20.45
N VAL A 255 5.68 -5.04 20.38
CA VAL A 255 6.05 -4.16 21.50
C VAL A 255 5.14 -4.41 22.69
N THR A 256 3.83 -4.44 22.47
CA THR A 256 2.85 -4.65 23.54
C THR A 256 3.06 -5.99 24.24
N LEU A 257 3.11 -7.10 23.50
CA LEU A 257 3.30 -8.43 24.10
C LEU A 257 4.69 -8.61 24.72
N THR A 258 5.72 -7.96 24.19
CA THR A 258 7.07 -7.96 24.79
C THR A 258 7.05 -7.30 26.17
N LYS A 259 6.41 -6.14 26.28
CA LYS A 259 6.25 -5.40 27.55
C LYS A 259 5.42 -6.19 28.58
N GLU A 260 4.27 -6.71 28.18
CA GLU A 260 3.40 -7.52 29.06
C GLU A 260 4.08 -8.82 29.51
N SER A 261 5.02 -9.35 28.72
CA SER A 261 5.84 -10.51 29.10
C SER A 261 7.03 -10.15 30.00
N GLY A 262 7.19 -8.88 30.40
CA GLY A 262 8.34 -8.40 31.19
C GLY A 262 9.68 -8.51 30.48
N GLN A 263 9.69 -8.60 29.14
CA GLN A 263 10.91 -8.73 28.34
C GLN A 263 11.36 -7.36 27.81
N PRO A 264 12.66 -7.12 27.66
CA PRO A 264 13.14 -5.91 27.00
C PRO A 264 12.77 -5.94 25.50
N VAL A 265 12.38 -4.78 24.98
CA VAL A 265 12.29 -4.58 23.53
C VAL A 265 13.71 -4.70 22.97
N PRO A 266 13.96 -5.57 21.98
CA PRO A 266 15.30 -5.75 21.43
C PRO A 266 15.79 -4.47 20.76
N ASP A 267 17.10 -4.25 20.84
CA ASP A 267 17.79 -3.23 20.04
C ASP A 267 17.66 -3.57 18.56
N ALA A 268 17.43 -2.56 17.72
CA ALA A 268 17.27 -2.71 16.28
C ALA A 268 18.54 -3.30 15.65
N ASP A 269 19.72 -2.86 16.12
CA ASP A 269 21.03 -3.35 15.65
C ASP A 269 21.31 -4.80 16.09
N GLY A 270 20.59 -5.30 17.10
CA GLY A 270 20.68 -6.67 17.60
C GLY A 270 19.76 -7.67 16.91
N LEU A 271 18.93 -7.20 15.98
CA LEU A 271 18.17 -8.03 15.04
C LEU A 271 19.07 -8.27 13.84
N GLU A 272 19.54 -9.52 13.66
CA GLU A 272 20.36 -9.93 12.51
C GLU A 272 19.53 -9.81 11.22
N LEU A 273 19.47 -8.58 10.69
CA LEU A 273 18.65 -8.13 9.57
C LEU A 273 19.27 -8.46 8.20
N GLY A 274 20.23 -9.40 8.14
CA GLY A 274 20.90 -9.84 6.92
C GLY A 274 21.32 -8.70 5.98
N ASP A 275 22.56 -8.21 6.12
CA ASP A 275 23.19 -7.09 5.38
C ASP A 275 23.06 -7.12 3.83
N LEU A 276 22.54 -8.20 3.25
CA LEU A 276 22.41 -8.43 1.81
C LEU A 276 21.49 -7.43 1.08
N HIS A 277 20.77 -6.54 1.77
CA HIS A 277 19.75 -5.67 1.15
C HIS A 277 19.93 -4.17 1.40
N GLU A 278 21.01 -3.74 2.08
CA GLU A 278 21.21 -2.35 2.56
C GLU A 278 21.69 -1.33 1.51
N THR A 279 21.71 -1.65 0.22
CA THR A 279 21.91 -0.62 -0.81
C THR A 279 20.61 0.18 -0.99
N VAL A 280 20.46 1.23 -0.17
CA VAL A 280 19.42 2.25 -0.30
C VAL A 280 19.78 3.14 -1.50
N ALA A 281 18.85 3.30 -2.45
CA ALA A 281 18.89 4.40 -3.40
C ALA A 281 18.56 5.71 -2.65
N ALA A 282 19.56 6.27 -1.95
CA ALA A 282 19.40 7.39 -1.01
C ALA A 282 18.74 8.62 -1.65
N GLN A 283 18.90 8.79 -2.96
CA GLN A 283 18.38 9.94 -3.71
C GLN A 283 16.85 10.04 -3.78
N TYR A 284 16.10 8.98 -3.44
CA TYR A 284 14.63 8.97 -3.54
C TYR A 284 13.88 8.55 -2.27
N ALA A 285 14.58 8.42 -1.14
CA ALA A 285 13.92 8.22 0.15
C ALA A 285 13.01 9.43 0.47
N GLY A 286 11.80 9.19 0.98
CA GLY A 286 10.88 10.26 1.42
C GLY A 286 9.96 10.85 0.36
N HIS A 287 9.67 10.14 -0.73
CA HIS A 287 8.73 10.59 -1.77
C HIS A 287 7.49 9.69 -1.86
N LEU A 288 6.30 10.29 -1.94
CA LEU A 288 4.98 9.65 -2.10
C LEU A 288 4.74 9.13 -3.53
N GLY A 289 5.40 9.75 -4.50
CA GLY A 289 5.23 9.45 -5.92
C GLY A 289 6.17 10.28 -6.77
N ILE A 290 6.09 10.10 -8.08
CA ILE A 290 6.88 10.88 -9.05
C ILE A 290 5.94 11.29 -10.18
N ILE A 291 6.03 12.55 -10.60
CA ILE A 291 5.34 13.08 -11.78
C ILE A 291 6.26 12.87 -12.97
N ARG A 292 5.76 12.20 -14.01
CA ARG A 292 6.46 12.07 -15.29
C ARG A 292 5.89 13.06 -16.28
N HIS A 293 6.72 14.00 -16.71
CA HIS A 293 6.35 15.04 -17.66
C HIS A 293 6.35 14.52 -19.10
N SER A 294 5.69 15.24 -20.01
CA SER A 294 5.59 14.89 -21.43
C SER A 294 6.93 14.90 -22.17
N ASP A 295 7.93 15.63 -21.65
CA ASP A 295 9.31 15.65 -22.14
C ASP A 295 10.19 14.54 -21.55
N GLY A 296 9.61 13.66 -20.72
CA GLY A 296 10.31 12.56 -20.06
C GLY A 296 10.99 12.93 -18.74
N THR A 297 10.92 14.20 -18.30
CA THR A 297 11.47 14.60 -17.00
C THR A 297 10.65 14.04 -15.84
N LEU A 298 11.30 13.86 -14.69
CA LEU A 298 10.72 13.27 -13.48
C LEU A 298 10.77 14.29 -12.32
N THR A 299 9.62 14.59 -11.72
CA THR A 299 9.52 15.45 -10.53
C THR A 299 9.05 14.62 -9.33
N PRO A 300 9.89 14.40 -8.30
CA PRO A 300 9.48 13.69 -7.10
C PRO A 300 8.41 14.46 -6.30
N ILE A 301 7.44 13.76 -5.74
CA ILE A 301 6.46 14.31 -4.79
C ILE A 301 6.90 13.86 -3.39
N PRO A 302 7.32 14.77 -2.49
CA PRO A 302 7.71 14.39 -1.14
C PRO A 302 6.53 13.76 -0.38
N SER A 303 6.81 12.76 0.45
CA SER A 303 5.85 12.28 1.44
C SER A 303 5.48 13.43 2.38
N PRO A 304 4.20 13.60 2.74
CA PRO A 304 3.84 14.52 3.80
C PRO A 304 4.62 14.13 5.07
N PRO A 305 5.05 15.10 5.89
CA PRO A 305 5.70 14.79 7.15
C PRO A 305 4.77 13.90 7.99
N ASP A 306 5.31 12.79 8.52
CA ASP A 306 4.59 11.95 9.48
C ASP A 306 4.21 12.81 10.70
N ASP A 307 2.95 13.21 10.79
CA ASP A 307 2.39 13.93 11.95
C ASP A 307 2.20 13.01 13.18
N ASN A 308 2.87 11.85 13.18
CA ASN A 308 2.84 10.82 14.20
C ASN A 308 4.25 10.43 14.67
N THR A 309 5.13 11.42 14.84
CA THR A 309 6.28 11.22 15.73
C THR A 309 5.78 11.27 17.18
N PRO A 310 5.85 10.17 17.95
CA PRO A 310 5.59 10.24 19.37
C PRO A 310 6.67 11.12 20.02
N LYS A 311 6.23 12.18 20.71
CA LYS A 311 7.04 12.84 21.74
C LYS A 311 7.22 11.91 22.94
#